data_AF-A0A7W1BK41-F1
#
_entry.id   AF-A0A7W1BK41-F1
#
_cell.length_a   1.000
_cell.length_b   1.000
_cell.length_c   1.000
_cell.angle_alpha   90.00
_cell.angle_beta   90.00
_cell.angle_gamma   90.00
#
_symmetry.space_group_name_H-M   'P 1'
#
loop_
_entity.id
_entity.type
_entity.pdbx_description
1 polymer ?
#
loop_
_entity_poly.entity_id
_entity_poly.type
_entity_poly.pdbx_seq_one_letter_code
_entity_poly.pdbx_strand_id
1 'polypeptide(L)'
;MVAHVRLCLILLTVILAGAGSLSAQTGAIAGVVTDAQTGTPIAGAQVAVLGTSVAIRGASSNDAGAYRLVGLNPGSYTVAVTRLGYARREFLSVNVTADETTTLPIAMSAAVFELDRVIITESRGQEQKALDAPASVAVVDVRDIEERPTLTAQEQLRALPGVDVATTGIVSGAAVTRGFNNVFSGALLTLTDNRYAAVPSLRVNTAFLVPTINEDISRIEVLLGPASALYGPNSANGVMHIVSKSPFESKGTTLSIAGGERSIIRGAVRHAGTFGERFGYKLSGQIMRGEDWNFTDSVEARLRKSLIDSGANADTLKIGRRDFDVERVTGEARIDYRVSDNADVILSTGLARAGSALEMTGIGTAQAIDWQYNFYQARARWNRLFVQGFLNTSNSGDTYILRTGQPIRDKSRVSVGQAQHGFDIGTRQSFIYGIDLQRTEPRTDSTINGRNETDDDINEIGGYLHSETKLSRLFDLFLSARV
;
A
#
# COMPACT_ATOMS: atom_id res chain seq x y z
N MET A 1 -14.40 -74.43 -25.75
CA MET A 1 -14.06 -73.02 -25.49
C MET A 1 -15.25 -72.17 -25.01
N VAL A 2 -16.50 -72.49 -25.34
CA VAL A 2 -17.69 -71.66 -24.99
C VAL A 2 -18.17 -71.83 -23.54
N ALA A 3 -17.96 -73.00 -22.91
CA ALA A 3 -18.42 -73.25 -21.54
C ALA A 3 -17.60 -72.53 -20.45
N HIS A 4 -16.31 -72.30 -20.68
CA HIS A 4 -15.43 -71.62 -19.72
C HIS A 4 -15.64 -70.10 -19.70
N VAL A 5 -16.04 -69.51 -20.84
CA VAL A 5 -16.37 -68.08 -20.94
C VAL A 5 -17.66 -67.75 -20.19
N ARG A 6 -18.66 -68.65 -20.20
CA ARG A 6 -19.91 -68.47 -19.44
C ARG A 6 -19.70 -68.55 -17.92
N LEU A 7 -18.83 -69.43 -17.45
CA LEU A 7 -18.52 -69.53 -16.02
C LEU A 7 -17.72 -68.31 -15.51
N CYS A 8 -16.81 -67.78 -16.34
CA CYS A 8 -16.05 -66.56 -16.03
C CYS A 8 -16.94 -65.30 -16.03
N LEU A 9 -17.90 -65.19 -16.95
CA LEU A 9 -18.86 -64.09 -16.98
C LEU A 9 -19.81 -64.12 -15.77
N ILE A 10 -20.28 -65.30 -15.36
CA ILE A 10 -21.14 -65.44 -14.17
C ILE A 10 -20.36 -65.06 -12.89
N LEU A 11 -19.11 -65.50 -12.74
CA LEU A 11 -18.26 -65.12 -11.61
C LEU A 11 -17.97 -63.60 -11.57
N LEU A 12 -17.79 -62.96 -12.73
CA LEU A 12 -17.56 -61.51 -12.84
C LEU A 12 -18.82 -60.70 -12.47
N THR A 13 -20.02 -61.17 -12.85
CA THR A 13 -21.29 -60.55 -12.41
C THR A 13 -21.58 -60.71 -10.92
N VAL A 14 -21.15 -61.81 -10.29
CA VAL A 14 -21.34 -62.00 -8.83
C VAL A 14 -20.35 -61.14 -8.03
N ILE A 15 -19.15 -60.86 -8.55
CA ILE A 15 -18.20 -59.93 -7.93
C ILE A 15 -18.65 -58.47 -8.09
N LEU A 16 -19.31 -58.10 -9.20
CA LEU A 16 -19.90 -56.75 -9.37
C LEU A 16 -21.20 -56.53 -8.58
N ALA A 17 -21.93 -57.59 -8.23
CA ALA A 17 -23.17 -57.49 -7.43
C ALA A 17 -22.91 -57.43 -5.90
N GLY A 18 -21.67 -57.62 -5.45
CA GLY A 18 -21.26 -57.56 -4.05
C GLY A 18 -20.74 -56.20 -3.58
N ALA A 19 -20.69 -55.19 -4.44
CA ALA A 19 -20.41 -53.81 -4.05
C ALA A 19 -21.67 -53.22 -3.40
N GLY A 20 -21.99 -53.68 -2.19
CA GLY A 20 -22.89 -52.95 -1.30
C GLY A 20 -22.42 -51.50 -1.27
N SER A 21 -23.33 -50.57 -1.49
CA SER A 21 -23.05 -49.16 -1.28
C SER A 21 -22.56 -49.01 0.15
N LEU A 22 -21.24 -48.86 0.35
CA LEU A 22 -20.74 -48.26 1.57
C LEU A 22 -21.35 -46.85 1.56
N SER A 23 -22.47 -46.67 2.28
CA SER A 23 -22.82 -45.34 2.72
C SER A 23 -21.60 -44.82 3.46
N ALA A 24 -20.93 -43.83 2.88
CA ALA A 24 -19.98 -43.05 3.64
C ALA A 24 -20.73 -42.54 4.86
N GLN A 25 -20.39 -43.04 6.05
CA GLN A 25 -20.99 -42.59 7.30
C GLN A 25 -20.54 -41.14 7.49
N THR A 26 -21.40 -40.23 7.09
CA THR A 26 -21.14 -38.80 7.12
C THR A 26 -21.84 -38.19 8.31
N GLY A 27 -21.19 -37.24 8.97
CA GLY A 27 -21.77 -36.43 10.02
C GLY A 27 -22.34 -35.13 9.48
N ALA A 28 -22.92 -34.36 10.39
CA ALA A 28 -23.46 -33.05 10.13
C ALA A 28 -22.99 -32.02 11.17
N ILE A 29 -22.97 -30.75 10.78
CA ILE A 29 -22.82 -29.61 11.71
C ILE A 29 -24.10 -28.78 11.61
N ALA A 30 -24.73 -28.48 12.74
CA ALA A 30 -25.93 -27.64 12.78
C ALA A 30 -25.87 -26.64 13.93
N GLY A 31 -26.60 -25.55 13.81
CA GLY A 31 -26.64 -24.54 14.86
C GLY A 31 -27.51 -23.36 14.49
N VAL A 32 -27.48 -22.34 15.34
CA VAL A 32 -28.15 -21.05 15.11
C VAL A 32 -27.09 -19.96 15.14
N VAL A 33 -27.16 -19.06 14.17
CA VAL A 33 -26.35 -17.84 14.09
C VAL A 33 -27.15 -16.70 14.73
N THR A 34 -26.59 -16.05 15.74
CA THR A 34 -27.21 -14.93 16.47
C THR A 34 -26.28 -13.73 16.55
N ASP A 35 -26.86 -12.54 16.72
CA ASP A 35 -26.10 -11.34 17.05
C ASP A 35 -25.61 -11.42 18.50
N ALA A 36 -24.32 -11.16 18.72
CA ALA A 36 -23.66 -11.33 20.01
C ALA A 36 -24.09 -10.29 21.07
N GLN A 37 -24.65 -9.14 20.67
CA GLN A 37 -25.07 -8.09 21.59
C GLN A 37 -26.55 -8.18 21.92
N THR A 38 -27.39 -8.44 20.92
CA THR A 38 -28.85 -8.41 21.02
C THR A 38 -29.46 -9.80 21.16
N GLY A 39 -28.72 -10.86 20.83
CA GLY A 39 -29.21 -12.24 20.82
C GLY A 39 -30.19 -12.56 19.68
N THR A 40 -30.45 -11.61 18.76
CA THR A 40 -31.40 -11.83 17.67
C THR A 40 -30.86 -12.80 16.63
N PRO A 41 -31.67 -13.69 16.04
CA PRO A 41 -31.23 -14.57 14.96
C PRO A 41 -30.77 -13.81 13.72
N ILE A 42 -29.70 -14.29 13.09
CA ILE A 42 -29.11 -13.68 11.88
C ILE A 42 -29.43 -14.56 10.68
N ALA A 43 -30.30 -14.06 9.80
CA ALA A 43 -30.63 -14.71 8.53
C ALA A 43 -29.58 -14.43 7.43
N GLY A 44 -29.34 -15.42 6.57
CA GLY A 44 -28.47 -15.32 5.40
C GLY A 44 -26.97 -15.32 5.71
N ALA A 45 -26.54 -15.72 6.91
CA ALA A 45 -25.14 -15.91 7.25
C ALA A 45 -24.59 -17.15 6.53
N GLN A 46 -23.47 -17.02 5.84
CA GLN A 46 -22.81 -18.10 5.13
C GLN A 46 -21.88 -18.84 6.10
N VAL A 47 -22.21 -20.09 6.38
CA VAL A 47 -21.41 -21.00 7.21
C VAL A 47 -20.70 -21.98 6.29
N ALA A 48 -19.37 -22.01 6.34
CA ALA A 48 -18.54 -22.84 5.48
C ALA A 48 -17.55 -23.68 6.29
N VAL A 49 -17.40 -24.95 5.93
CA VAL A 49 -16.32 -25.82 6.39
C VAL A 49 -15.12 -25.64 5.48
N LEU A 50 -14.02 -25.16 6.04
CA LEU A 50 -12.76 -24.89 5.35
C LEU A 50 -11.85 -26.12 5.38
N GLY A 51 -11.24 -26.43 4.25
CA GLY A 51 -10.09 -27.32 4.14
C GLY A 51 -8.76 -26.57 4.28
N THR A 52 -7.71 -27.07 3.63
CA THR A 52 -6.37 -26.45 3.64
C THR A 52 -6.28 -25.09 2.93
N SER A 53 -7.34 -24.62 2.25
CA SER A 53 -7.49 -23.25 1.69
C SER A 53 -8.84 -23.00 0.96
N VAL A 54 -9.65 -24.04 0.70
CA VAL A 54 -10.91 -23.95 -0.06
C VAL A 54 -12.08 -24.46 0.79
N ALA A 55 -13.26 -23.85 0.65
CA ALA A 55 -14.48 -24.33 1.29
C ALA A 55 -14.88 -25.70 0.70
N ILE A 56 -14.99 -26.72 1.56
CA ILE A 56 -15.36 -28.09 1.17
C ILE A 56 -16.88 -28.23 1.13
N ARG A 57 -17.59 -27.54 2.04
CA ARG A 57 -19.06 -27.49 2.15
C ARG A 57 -19.50 -26.16 2.74
N GLY A 58 -20.69 -25.69 2.35
CA GLY A 58 -21.28 -24.45 2.87
C GLY A 58 -22.81 -24.52 2.94
N ALA A 59 -23.40 -23.72 3.84
CA ALA A 59 -24.83 -23.54 4.01
C ALA A 59 -25.11 -22.10 4.45
N SER A 60 -26.28 -21.56 4.10
CA SER A 60 -26.76 -20.27 4.62
C SER A 60 -27.71 -20.48 5.79
N SER A 61 -27.72 -19.55 6.74
CA SER A 61 -28.73 -19.53 7.80
C SER A 61 -30.08 -19.04 7.28
N ASN A 62 -31.17 -19.62 7.79
CA ASN A 62 -32.54 -19.21 7.47
C ASN A 62 -33.04 -18.04 8.32
N ASP A 63 -34.32 -17.66 8.20
CA ASP A 63 -34.93 -16.55 8.93
C ASP A 63 -34.90 -16.70 10.47
N ALA A 64 -34.84 -17.94 10.96
CA ALA A 64 -34.67 -18.25 12.38
C ALA A 64 -33.18 -18.34 12.78
N GLY A 65 -32.26 -17.95 11.91
CA GLY A 65 -30.80 -18.04 12.09
C GLY A 65 -30.25 -19.47 12.03
N ALA A 66 -31.09 -20.48 11.78
CA ALA A 66 -30.67 -21.88 11.80
C ALA A 66 -29.95 -22.26 10.51
N TYR A 67 -28.88 -23.05 10.62
CA TYR A 67 -28.14 -23.61 9.49
C TYR A 67 -27.86 -25.10 9.71
N ARG A 68 -27.63 -25.82 8.61
CA ARG A 68 -27.26 -27.25 8.65
C ARG A 68 -26.34 -27.62 7.48
N LEU A 69 -25.19 -28.17 7.81
CA LEU A 69 -24.19 -28.73 6.91
C LEU A 69 -24.25 -30.25 7.03
N VAL A 70 -24.48 -30.97 5.94
CA VAL A 70 -24.58 -32.45 5.92
C VAL A 70 -23.54 -33.04 4.97
N GLY A 71 -23.28 -34.35 5.10
CA GLY A 71 -22.38 -35.06 4.19
C GLY A 71 -20.90 -34.75 4.46
N LEU A 72 -20.54 -34.50 5.71
CA LEU A 72 -19.16 -34.27 6.14
C LEU A 72 -18.54 -35.59 6.59
N ASN A 73 -17.36 -35.94 6.09
CA ASN A 73 -16.66 -37.12 6.57
C ASN A 73 -16.25 -36.93 8.05
N PRO A 74 -16.14 -37.99 8.86
CA PRO A 74 -15.67 -37.85 10.23
C PRO A 74 -14.25 -37.25 10.27
N GLY A 75 -14.06 -36.24 11.10
CA GLY A 75 -12.81 -35.46 11.13
C GLY A 75 -12.95 -34.13 11.86
N SER A 76 -11.82 -33.43 12.01
CA SER A 76 -11.77 -32.12 12.65
C SER A 76 -11.68 -31.02 11.59
N TYR A 77 -12.56 -30.03 11.65
CA TYR A 77 -12.70 -29.00 10.63
C TYR A 77 -12.55 -27.59 11.19
N THR A 78 -12.14 -26.66 10.33
CA THR A 78 -12.32 -25.23 10.61
C THR A 78 -13.65 -24.78 10.02
N VAL A 79 -14.51 -24.16 10.83
CA VAL A 79 -15.78 -23.60 10.38
C VAL A 79 -15.67 -22.08 10.35
N ALA A 80 -15.83 -21.48 9.17
CA ALA A 80 -15.85 -20.04 9.00
C ALA A 80 -17.27 -19.54 8.73
N VAL A 81 -17.60 -18.37 9.27
CA VAL A 81 -18.93 -17.77 9.15
C VAL A 81 -18.76 -16.33 8.67
N THR A 82 -19.47 -15.99 7.59
CA THR A 82 -19.47 -14.65 7.02
C THR A 82 -20.90 -14.16 6.82
N ARG A 83 -21.14 -12.89 7.18
CA ARG A 83 -22.40 -12.19 6.91
C ARG A 83 -22.11 -10.71 6.74
N LEU A 84 -22.69 -10.10 5.71
CA LEU A 84 -22.59 -8.65 5.53
C LEU A 84 -23.14 -7.95 6.77
N GLY A 85 -22.38 -7.02 7.34
CA GLY A 85 -22.67 -6.35 8.62
C GLY A 85 -22.09 -7.02 9.87
N TYR A 86 -21.35 -8.13 9.74
CA TYR A 86 -20.84 -8.93 10.88
C TYR A 86 -19.41 -9.45 10.71
N ALA A 87 -18.59 -9.32 11.75
CA ALA A 87 -17.19 -9.72 11.70
C ALA A 87 -17.05 -11.20 11.35
N ARG A 88 -16.16 -11.53 10.40
CA ARG A 88 -15.89 -12.92 10.04
C ARG A 88 -15.38 -13.67 11.27
N ARG A 89 -15.99 -14.80 11.59
CA ARG A 89 -15.58 -15.67 12.70
C ARG A 89 -15.11 -17.01 12.17
N GLU A 90 -14.10 -17.58 12.83
CA GLU A 90 -13.60 -18.92 12.55
C GLU A 90 -13.56 -19.74 13.84
N PHE A 91 -13.98 -21.00 13.75
CA PHE A 91 -13.98 -21.98 14.82
C PHE A 91 -13.05 -23.11 14.42
N LEU A 92 -11.95 -23.25 15.16
CA LEU A 92 -10.95 -24.28 14.91
C LEU A 92 -11.36 -25.61 15.56
N SER A 93 -10.95 -26.70 14.94
CA SER A 93 -11.07 -28.06 15.49
C SER A 93 -12.50 -28.50 15.83
N VAL A 94 -13.48 -28.13 15.00
CA VAL A 94 -14.86 -28.62 15.12
C VAL A 94 -14.91 -30.09 14.69
N ASN A 95 -15.11 -30.99 15.66
CA ASN A 95 -15.12 -32.42 15.43
C ASN A 95 -16.47 -32.89 14.88
N VAL A 96 -16.43 -33.60 13.77
CA VAL A 96 -17.57 -34.28 13.14
C VAL A 96 -17.39 -35.77 13.33
N THR A 97 -18.41 -36.41 13.89
CA THR A 97 -18.52 -37.86 14.08
C THR A 97 -19.52 -38.44 13.07
N ALA A 98 -19.29 -39.69 12.67
CA ALA A 98 -20.18 -40.41 11.75
C ALA A 98 -21.59 -40.54 12.35
N ASP A 99 -22.62 -40.35 11.52
CA ASP A 99 -24.04 -40.49 11.87
C ASP A 99 -24.55 -39.59 13.02
N GLU A 100 -23.75 -38.60 13.42
CA GLU A 100 -24.10 -37.63 14.45
C GLU A 100 -24.17 -36.21 13.89
N THR A 101 -24.90 -35.34 14.59
CA THR A 101 -24.94 -33.90 14.29
C THR A 101 -24.22 -33.13 15.39
N THR A 102 -23.04 -32.59 15.07
CA THR A 102 -22.30 -31.68 15.96
C THR A 102 -23.05 -30.34 16.02
N THR A 103 -23.41 -29.92 17.24
CA THR A 103 -24.09 -28.64 17.45
C THR A 103 -23.07 -27.53 17.68
N LEU A 104 -23.12 -26.46 16.88
CA LEU A 104 -22.24 -25.30 16.98
C LEU A 104 -23.07 -24.00 16.97
N PRO A 105 -23.43 -23.44 18.14
CA PRO A 105 -24.05 -22.12 18.20
C PRO A 105 -23.02 -21.04 17.84
N ILE A 106 -23.41 -20.06 17.02
CA ILE A 106 -22.52 -19.01 16.53
C ILE A 106 -23.08 -17.64 16.92
N ALA A 107 -22.39 -16.94 17.83
CA ALA A 107 -22.66 -15.53 18.10
C ALA A 107 -21.76 -14.65 17.23
N MET A 108 -22.31 -13.87 16.31
CA MET A 108 -21.56 -12.94 15.47
C MET A 108 -21.58 -11.53 16.05
N SER A 109 -20.42 -10.88 16.12
CA SER A 109 -20.35 -9.46 16.46
C SER A 109 -20.59 -8.64 15.20
N ALA A 110 -21.44 -7.62 15.28
CA ALA A 110 -21.60 -6.68 14.17
C ALA A 110 -20.23 -6.12 13.77
N ALA A 111 -19.88 -6.27 12.50
CA ALA A 111 -18.79 -5.53 11.90
C ALA A 111 -19.42 -4.35 11.23
N VAL A 112 -18.86 -3.18 11.50
CA VAL A 112 -19.13 -2.00 10.69
C VAL A 112 -18.54 -2.30 9.30
N PHE A 113 -19.33 -2.91 8.43
CA PHE A 113 -19.02 -2.95 7.00
C PHE A 113 -19.45 -1.61 6.44
N GLU A 114 -18.47 -0.72 6.28
CA GLU A 114 -18.67 0.52 5.55
C GLU A 114 -18.72 0.20 4.05
N LEU A 115 -19.93 0.06 3.52
CA LEU A 115 -20.20 0.02 2.07
C LEU A 115 -20.28 1.42 1.43
N ASP A 116 -19.94 2.45 2.22
CA ASP A 116 -19.62 3.78 1.71
C ASP A 116 -18.11 3.85 1.50
N ARG A 117 -17.66 4.52 0.44
CA ARG A 117 -16.23 4.75 0.18
C ARG A 117 -15.63 5.49 1.37
N VAL A 118 -15.02 4.72 2.26
CA VAL A 118 -14.19 5.23 3.33
C VAL A 118 -12.92 5.72 2.66
N ILE A 119 -12.66 7.01 2.82
CA ILE A 119 -11.31 7.51 2.70
C ILE A 119 -10.70 7.19 4.04
N ILE A 120 -9.98 6.09 4.09
CA ILE A 120 -9.10 5.86 5.22
C ILE A 120 -7.87 6.76 4.96
N THR A 121 -8.06 8.07 4.88
CA THR A 121 -6.96 8.91 5.31
C THR A 121 -6.87 8.56 6.78
N GLU A 122 -5.82 7.83 7.16
CA GLU A 122 -5.45 7.62 8.55
C GLU A 122 -5.11 8.99 9.18
N SER A 123 -6.01 9.96 9.12
CA SER A 123 -5.89 11.22 9.82
C SER A 123 -6.27 10.96 11.27
N ARG A 124 -5.50 10.07 11.93
CA ARG A 124 -5.40 9.99 13.38
C ARG A 124 -6.74 9.66 14.09
N GLY A 125 -7.25 8.46 13.83
CA GLY A 125 -8.20 7.77 14.73
C GLY A 125 -9.69 7.83 14.35
N GLN A 126 -10.07 8.44 13.22
CA GLN A 126 -11.42 8.33 12.68
C GLN A 126 -11.40 7.98 11.19
N GLU A 127 -12.23 7.01 10.82
CA GLU A 127 -12.62 6.71 9.45
C GLU A 127 -13.46 7.89 8.93
N GLN A 128 -13.02 8.55 7.85
CA GLN A 128 -13.80 9.61 7.19
C GLN A 128 -14.32 9.07 5.86
N LYS A 129 -15.62 9.22 5.59
CA LYS A 129 -16.16 8.89 4.27
C LYS A 129 -15.69 9.93 3.27
N ALA A 130 -15.48 9.51 2.01
CA ALA A 130 -15.15 10.42 0.91
C ALA A 130 -16.14 11.57 0.75
N LEU A 131 -17.38 11.32 1.12
CA LEU A 131 -18.50 12.25 1.07
C LEU A 131 -18.47 13.30 2.20
N ASP A 132 -17.78 13.02 3.30
CA ASP A 132 -17.76 13.87 4.50
C ASP A 132 -16.49 14.74 4.57
N ALA A 133 -15.56 14.59 3.62
CA ALA A 133 -14.35 15.39 3.55
C ALA A 133 -14.66 16.83 3.08
N PRO A 134 -14.22 17.88 3.81
CA PRO A 134 -14.48 19.27 3.42
C PRO A 134 -13.76 19.72 2.14
N ALA A 135 -12.84 18.91 1.62
CA ALA A 135 -12.13 19.13 0.38
C ALA A 135 -12.30 17.91 -0.55
N SER A 136 -12.26 18.15 -1.86
CA SER A 136 -12.40 17.09 -2.86
C SER A 136 -11.24 16.11 -2.74
N VAL A 137 -11.53 14.89 -2.33
CA VAL A 137 -10.57 13.80 -2.32
C VAL A 137 -10.91 12.80 -3.41
N ALA A 138 -9.90 12.39 -4.16
CA ALA A 138 -9.97 11.28 -5.10
C ALA A 138 -9.24 10.07 -4.52
N VAL A 139 -9.78 8.88 -4.76
CA VAL A 139 -9.16 7.63 -4.31
C VAL A 139 -8.96 6.74 -5.52
N VAL A 140 -7.74 6.23 -5.67
CA VAL A 140 -7.42 5.10 -6.55
C VAL A 140 -7.46 3.83 -5.68
N ASP A 141 -8.43 2.96 -5.95
CA ASP A 141 -8.64 1.74 -5.16
C ASP A 141 -7.71 0.61 -5.61
N VAL A 142 -7.67 -0.47 -4.82
CA VAL A 142 -6.83 -1.64 -5.12
C VAL A 142 -7.14 -2.27 -6.48
N ARG A 143 -8.41 -2.22 -6.92
CA ARG A 143 -8.82 -2.81 -8.20
C ARG A 143 -8.28 -1.98 -9.36
N ASP A 144 -8.42 -0.66 -9.31
CA ASP A 144 -7.83 0.26 -10.29
C ASP A 144 -6.30 0.07 -10.36
N ILE A 145 -5.65 -0.09 -9.21
CA ILE A 145 -4.19 -0.32 -9.14
C ILE A 145 -3.80 -1.65 -9.79
N GLU A 146 -4.57 -2.72 -9.55
CA GLU A 146 -4.30 -4.07 -10.08
C GLU A 146 -4.66 -4.20 -11.57
N GLU A 147 -5.66 -3.47 -12.05
CA GLU A 147 -6.09 -3.48 -13.46
C GLU A 147 -5.22 -2.59 -14.36
N ARG A 148 -4.51 -1.61 -13.79
CA ARG A 148 -3.66 -0.67 -14.55
C ARG A 148 -2.19 -1.10 -14.53
N PRO A 149 -1.59 -1.42 -15.68
CA PRO A 149 -0.18 -1.79 -15.77
C PRO A 149 0.72 -0.55 -15.72
N THR A 150 0.83 0.10 -14.55
CA THR A 150 1.74 1.23 -14.34
C THR A 150 3.06 0.78 -13.73
N LEU A 151 4.12 1.57 -13.92
CA LEU A 151 5.46 1.28 -13.40
C LEU A 151 5.75 2.00 -12.08
N THR A 152 4.95 3.03 -11.78
CA THR A 152 5.07 3.87 -10.58
C THR A 152 3.68 4.18 -9.99
N ALA A 153 3.66 4.57 -8.71
CA ALA A 153 2.43 4.99 -8.03
C ALA A 153 1.88 6.31 -8.60
N GLN A 154 2.75 7.21 -9.05
CA GLN A 154 2.38 8.51 -9.64
C GLN A 154 1.55 8.34 -10.92
N GLU A 155 1.91 7.35 -11.76
CA GLU A 155 1.17 7.06 -13.00
C GLU A 155 -0.26 6.58 -12.76
N GLN A 156 -0.54 5.98 -11.60
CA GLN A 156 -1.89 5.55 -11.22
C GLN A 156 -2.86 6.73 -11.13
N LEU A 157 -2.34 7.94 -10.92
CA LEU A 157 -3.14 9.16 -10.79
C LEU A 157 -3.59 9.74 -12.13
N ARG A 158 -3.06 9.30 -13.28
CA ARG A 158 -3.29 9.95 -14.58
C ARG A 158 -4.77 10.04 -14.97
N ALA A 159 -5.58 9.09 -14.53
CA ALA A 159 -7.01 9.04 -14.82
C ALA A 159 -7.87 9.90 -13.86
N LEU A 160 -7.26 10.50 -12.81
CA LEU A 160 -8.01 11.25 -11.82
C LEU A 160 -8.33 12.67 -12.32
N PRO A 161 -9.61 13.11 -12.22
CA PRO A 161 -9.97 14.49 -12.50
C PRO A 161 -9.21 15.49 -11.61
N GLY A 162 -8.70 16.56 -12.22
CA GLY A 162 -7.99 17.62 -11.51
C GLY A 162 -6.53 17.31 -11.16
N VAL A 163 -6.01 16.15 -11.61
CA VAL A 163 -4.60 15.79 -11.55
C VAL A 163 -3.98 15.95 -12.94
N ASP A 164 -2.79 16.53 -13.00
CA ASP A 164 -1.94 16.52 -14.19
C ASP A 164 -0.66 15.74 -13.89
N VAL A 165 -0.27 14.86 -14.82
CA VAL A 165 0.93 14.03 -14.70
C VAL A 165 1.84 14.29 -15.90
N ALA A 166 2.94 14.98 -15.64
CA ALA A 166 4.00 15.23 -16.62
C ALA A 166 4.92 14.01 -16.63
N THR A 167 4.87 13.22 -17.70
CA THR A 167 5.73 12.04 -17.88
C THR A 167 6.99 12.45 -18.61
N THR A 168 8.14 12.16 -18.00
CA THR A 168 9.48 12.54 -18.47
C THR A 168 10.34 11.33 -18.83
N GLY A 169 9.90 10.13 -18.43
CA GLY A 169 10.50 8.85 -18.81
C GLY A 169 9.59 7.69 -18.39
N ILE A 170 10.03 6.45 -18.61
CA ILE A 170 9.24 5.25 -18.27
C ILE A 170 9.04 5.04 -16.75
N VAL A 171 9.90 5.61 -15.91
CA VAL A 171 9.79 5.58 -14.43
C VAL A 171 9.93 6.96 -13.80
N SER A 172 9.91 8.00 -14.62
CA SER A 172 10.12 9.38 -14.22
C SER A 172 8.91 10.22 -14.62
N GLY A 173 8.44 11.04 -13.69
CA GLY A 173 7.34 11.95 -13.91
C GLY A 173 6.92 12.68 -12.65
N ALA A 174 6.21 13.78 -12.84
CA ALA A 174 5.74 14.65 -11.78
C ALA A 174 4.21 14.77 -11.85
N ALA A 175 3.55 14.53 -10.71
CA ALA A 175 2.12 14.75 -10.54
C ALA A 175 1.86 16.05 -9.78
N VAL A 176 0.86 16.82 -10.22
CA VAL A 176 0.35 18.01 -9.52
C VAL A 176 -1.17 18.01 -9.52
N THR A 177 -1.79 18.77 -8.61
CA THR A 177 -3.24 19.00 -8.64
C THR A 177 -3.54 20.43 -9.04
N ARG A 178 -4.68 20.63 -9.73
CA ARG A 178 -5.19 21.95 -10.15
C ARG A 178 -4.23 22.78 -11.03
N GLY A 179 -3.30 22.13 -11.74
CA GLY A 179 -2.42 22.74 -12.73
C GLY A 179 -1.05 23.17 -12.18
N PHE A 180 -0.33 24.00 -12.95
CA PHE A 180 1.05 24.45 -12.66
C PHE A 180 2.06 23.31 -12.51
N ASN A 181 2.01 22.35 -13.43
CA ASN A 181 2.97 21.27 -13.46
C ASN A 181 4.32 21.72 -14.03
N ASN A 182 5.39 21.08 -13.58
CA ASN A 182 6.70 21.16 -14.18
C ASN A 182 7.29 19.74 -14.24
N VAL A 183 8.42 19.59 -14.94
CA VAL A 183 9.09 18.28 -15.10
C VAL A 183 9.85 17.81 -13.86
N PHE A 184 9.90 18.63 -12.79
CA PHE A 184 10.65 18.38 -11.56
C PHE A 184 9.95 19.05 -10.38
N SER A 185 8.94 18.36 -9.83
CA SER A 185 7.99 18.94 -8.89
C SER A 185 8.06 18.32 -7.49
N GLY A 186 8.08 19.19 -6.49
CA GLY A 186 7.74 18.87 -5.10
C GLY A 186 6.37 19.42 -4.67
N ALA A 187 5.53 19.84 -5.62
CA ALA A 187 4.34 20.64 -5.32
C ALA A 187 3.28 19.85 -4.52
N LEU A 188 3.09 18.56 -4.83
CA LEU A 188 2.28 17.68 -4.00
C LEU A 188 3.09 17.17 -2.82
N LEU A 189 2.51 17.27 -1.62
CA LEU A 189 3.03 16.53 -0.49
C LEU A 189 2.77 15.04 -0.73
N THR A 190 3.82 14.29 -1.00
CA THR A 190 3.72 12.84 -1.23
C THR A 190 4.06 12.08 0.04
N LEU A 191 3.15 11.21 0.46
CA LEU A 191 3.27 10.39 1.65
C LEU A 191 3.15 8.91 1.30
N THR A 192 3.95 8.07 1.96
CA THR A 192 3.72 6.63 2.07
C THR A 192 3.51 6.32 3.54
N ASP A 193 2.36 5.76 3.93
CA ASP A 193 2.08 5.38 5.33
C ASP A 193 2.40 6.50 6.35
N ASN A 194 1.99 7.75 6.05
CA ASN A 194 2.22 8.97 6.85
C ASN A 194 3.67 9.50 6.89
N ARG A 195 4.57 8.94 6.08
CA ARG A 195 5.97 9.36 5.95
C ARG A 195 6.20 10.08 4.62
N TYR A 196 7.01 11.13 4.59
CA TYR A 196 7.40 11.79 3.34
C TYR A 196 7.99 10.77 2.35
N ALA A 197 7.52 10.79 1.11
CA ALA A 197 8.06 10.02 0.00
C ALA A 197 8.59 10.99 -1.06
N ALA A 198 9.60 11.75 -0.65
CA ALA A 198 10.30 12.77 -1.43
C ALA A 198 11.78 12.80 -1.03
N VAL A 199 12.65 13.27 -1.94
CA VAL A 199 14.08 13.43 -1.67
C VAL A 199 14.30 14.44 -0.54
N PRO A 200 15.06 14.14 0.53
CA PRO A 200 15.09 14.95 1.76
C PRO A 200 15.50 16.42 1.57
N SER A 201 16.61 16.69 0.86
CA SER A 201 17.11 18.06 0.63
C SER A 201 16.29 18.82 -0.42
N LEU A 202 15.84 18.12 -1.47
CA LEU A 202 15.21 18.73 -2.64
C LEU A 202 13.70 18.87 -2.51
N ARG A 203 13.07 18.11 -1.62
CA ARG A 203 11.60 17.98 -1.46
C ARG A 203 10.87 17.62 -2.76
N VAL A 204 11.57 17.00 -3.71
CA VAL A 204 10.99 16.57 -4.99
C VAL A 204 10.46 15.15 -4.93
N ASN A 205 9.39 14.91 -5.67
CA ASN A 205 8.74 13.60 -5.77
C ASN A 205 9.34 12.82 -6.93
N THR A 206 10.48 12.15 -6.69
CA THR A 206 11.11 11.30 -7.70
C THR A 206 10.48 9.91 -7.69
N ALA A 207 9.67 9.60 -8.70
CA ALA A 207 8.83 8.40 -8.73
C ALA A 207 9.61 7.08 -8.60
N PHE A 208 10.78 6.97 -9.24
CA PHE A 208 11.64 5.80 -9.14
C PHE A 208 12.32 5.61 -7.78
N LEU A 209 12.31 6.62 -6.89
CA LEU A 209 12.85 6.52 -5.52
C LEU A 209 11.77 6.18 -4.49
N VAL A 210 10.51 5.99 -4.88
CA VAL A 210 9.46 5.48 -3.98
C VAL A 210 9.61 3.95 -3.83
N PRO A 211 9.90 3.42 -2.62
CA PRO A 211 10.16 1.99 -2.44
C PRO A 211 8.92 1.09 -2.54
N THR A 212 7.73 1.66 -2.37
CA THR A 212 6.47 0.90 -2.32
C THR A 212 6.11 0.37 -3.70
N ILE A 213 5.81 -0.93 -3.78
CA ILE A 213 5.47 -1.63 -5.03
C ILE A 213 3.96 -1.71 -5.20
N ASN A 214 3.46 -1.72 -6.44
CA ASN A 214 2.01 -1.76 -6.74
C ASN A 214 1.28 -2.91 -6.04
N GLU A 215 1.88 -4.10 -5.95
CA GLU A 215 1.27 -5.28 -5.30
C GLU A 215 0.99 -5.05 -3.82
N ASP A 216 1.69 -4.10 -3.20
CA ASP A 216 1.58 -3.78 -1.79
C ASP A 216 0.80 -2.48 -1.51
N ILE A 217 0.34 -1.77 -2.53
CA ILE A 217 -0.52 -0.58 -2.35
C ILE A 217 -1.96 -1.06 -2.13
N SER A 218 -2.57 -0.58 -1.05
CA SER A 218 -4.00 -0.80 -0.77
C SER A 218 -4.86 0.24 -1.48
N ARG A 219 -4.43 1.50 -1.47
CA ARG A 219 -5.06 2.62 -2.17
C ARG A 219 -4.10 3.79 -2.27
N ILE A 220 -4.41 4.72 -3.15
CA ILE A 220 -3.76 6.04 -3.22
C ILE A 220 -4.84 7.10 -3.05
N GLU A 221 -4.65 7.99 -2.09
CA GLU A 221 -5.57 9.08 -1.81
C GLU A 221 -4.97 10.39 -2.30
N VAL A 222 -5.77 11.19 -2.99
CA VAL A 222 -5.35 12.47 -3.53
C VAL A 222 -6.29 13.56 -3.04
N LEU A 223 -5.78 14.38 -2.14
CA LEU A 223 -6.48 15.55 -1.64
C LEU A 223 -6.22 16.74 -2.57
N LEU A 224 -7.27 17.22 -3.22
CA LEU A 224 -7.20 18.33 -4.17
C LEU A 224 -7.28 19.66 -3.41
N GLY A 225 -6.16 20.37 -3.30
CA GLY A 225 -6.08 21.70 -2.69
C GLY A 225 -5.37 21.75 -1.33
N PRO A 226 -5.40 22.92 -0.66
CA PRO A 226 -4.57 23.16 0.51
C PRO A 226 -5.01 22.31 1.70
N ALA A 227 -4.04 21.60 2.28
CA ALA A 227 -4.27 20.59 3.32
C ALA A 227 -3.39 20.76 4.57
N SER A 228 -2.75 21.93 4.70
CA SER A 228 -1.60 22.13 5.59
C SER A 228 -1.90 21.90 7.06
N ALA A 229 -3.14 22.14 7.49
CA ALA A 229 -3.50 21.99 8.88
C ALA A 229 -3.43 20.55 9.38
N LEU A 230 -3.72 19.54 8.55
CA LEU A 230 -3.71 18.13 8.97
C LEU A 230 -2.45 17.36 8.55
N TYR A 231 -1.88 17.72 7.40
CA TYR A 231 -0.78 16.98 6.77
C TYR A 231 0.60 17.62 6.92
N GLY A 232 0.68 18.87 7.39
CA GLY A 232 1.94 19.54 7.65
C GLY A 232 2.33 20.59 6.59
N PRO A 233 3.58 21.10 6.65
CA PRO A 233 4.07 22.05 5.67
C PRO A 233 4.15 21.40 4.27
N ASN A 234 4.25 22.22 3.22
CA ASN A 234 4.37 21.80 1.83
C ASN A 234 3.13 21.11 1.19
N SER A 235 1.95 21.15 1.83
CA SER A 235 0.71 20.59 1.26
C SER A 235 -0.25 21.65 0.69
N ALA A 236 0.27 22.82 0.31
CA ALA A 236 -0.55 23.91 -0.24
C ALA A 236 -1.18 23.54 -1.59
N ASN A 237 -0.50 22.70 -2.38
CA ASN A 237 -0.97 22.28 -3.70
C ASN A 237 -1.60 20.88 -3.71
N GLY A 238 -1.93 20.33 -2.53
CA GLY A 238 -2.52 18.99 -2.40
C GLY A 238 -1.60 17.96 -1.73
N VAL A 239 -2.18 16.79 -1.50
CA VAL A 239 -1.50 15.64 -0.88
C VAL A 239 -1.77 14.40 -1.72
N MET A 240 -0.72 13.61 -1.98
CA MET A 240 -0.83 12.22 -2.46
C MET A 240 -0.41 11.30 -1.33
N HIS A 241 -1.32 10.47 -0.83
CA HIS A 241 -1.05 9.51 0.24
C HIS A 241 -1.20 8.08 -0.27
N ILE A 242 -0.06 7.42 -0.42
CA ILE A 242 0.06 6.00 -0.73
C ILE A 242 -0.11 5.22 0.58
N VAL A 243 -1.11 4.34 0.65
CA VAL A 243 -1.33 3.50 1.82
C VAL A 243 -1.04 2.05 1.48
N SER A 244 -0.16 1.43 2.24
CA SER A 244 0.24 0.04 2.01
C SER A 244 -0.70 -0.97 2.67
N LYS A 245 -0.78 -2.18 2.10
CA LYS A 245 -1.66 -3.26 2.58
C LYS A 245 -1.24 -3.70 4.00
N SER A 246 -2.21 -3.86 4.90
CA SER A 246 -2.01 -4.41 6.24
C SER A 246 -1.71 -5.93 6.19
N PRO A 247 -0.75 -6.46 6.97
CA PRO A 247 -0.50 -7.90 7.05
C PRO A 247 -1.65 -8.68 7.70
N PHE A 248 -2.54 -8.01 8.45
CA PHE A 248 -3.72 -8.66 9.05
C PHE A 248 -4.88 -8.83 8.06
N GLU A 249 -5.00 -7.92 7.10
CA GLU A 249 -6.09 -7.87 6.12
C GLU A 249 -5.72 -8.56 4.80
N SER A 250 -4.43 -8.52 4.42
CA SER A 250 -3.93 -9.09 3.17
C SER A 250 -2.75 -10.03 3.47
N LYS A 251 -3.07 -11.29 3.77
CA LYS A 251 -2.10 -12.37 4.02
C LYS A 251 -1.74 -13.12 2.74
N GLY A 252 -0.60 -13.79 2.75
CA GLY A 252 -0.14 -14.67 1.67
C GLY A 252 0.96 -14.06 0.83
N THR A 253 1.31 -14.79 -0.24
CA THR A 253 2.36 -14.40 -1.20
C THR A 253 1.73 -14.01 -2.53
N THR A 254 2.14 -12.84 -3.04
CA THR A 254 1.89 -12.41 -4.41
C THR A 254 3.22 -12.39 -5.15
N LEU A 255 3.28 -13.05 -6.30
CA LEU A 255 4.37 -12.98 -7.26
C LEU A 255 3.83 -12.35 -8.53
N SER A 256 4.56 -11.37 -9.06
CA SER A 256 4.18 -10.63 -10.27
C SER A 256 5.38 -10.57 -11.20
N ILE A 257 5.15 -10.91 -12.47
CA ILE A 257 6.14 -10.81 -13.54
C ILE A 257 5.47 -10.04 -14.67
N ALA A 258 6.11 -8.99 -15.14
CA ALA A 258 5.65 -8.21 -16.27
C ALA A 258 6.77 -8.06 -17.29
N GLY A 259 6.38 -8.07 -18.57
CA GLY A 259 7.24 -7.78 -19.69
C GLY A 259 6.48 -6.92 -20.70
N GLY A 260 7.19 -6.08 -21.45
CA GLY A 260 6.54 -5.19 -22.41
C GLY A 260 7.50 -4.59 -23.43
N GLU A 261 7.00 -3.60 -24.17
CA GLU A 261 7.84 -2.75 -25.01
C GLU A 261 8.93 -2.07 -24.18
N ARG A 262 9.89 -1.42 -24.84
CA ARG A 262 11.01 -0.75 -24.16
C ARG A 262 11.87 -1.70 -23.33
N SER A 263 11.95 -2.97 -23.75
CA SER A 263 12.70 -4.01 -23.04
C SER A 263 12.34 -4.13 -21.55
N ILE A 264 11.10 -3.74 -21.19
CA ILE A 264 10.66 -3.75 -19.79
C ILE A 264 10.62 -5.20 -19.33
N ILE A 265 11.31 -5.48 -18.23
CA ILE A 265 11.19 -6.71 -17.46
C ILE A 265 11.08 -6.31 -16.00
N ARG A 266 10.00 -6.73 -15.34
CA ARG A 266 9.73 -6.46 -13.94
C ARG A 266 9.41 -7.76 -13.22
N GLY A 267 10.06 -7.97 -12.09
CA GLY A 267 9.73 -9.04 -11.15
C GLY A 267 9.45 -8.43 -9.78
N ALA A 268 8.30 -8.72 -9.20
CA ALA A 268 7.90 -8.25 -7.90
C ALA A 268 7.36 -9.38 -7.02
N VAL A 269 7.66 -9.31 -5.74
CA VAL A 269 7.18 -10.24 -4.72
C VAL A 269 6.66 -9.45 -3.54
N ARG A 270 5.52 -9.88 -3.00
CA ARG A 270 5.00 -9.44 -1.72
C ARG A 270 4.65 -10.68 -0.91
N HIS A 271 5.06 -10.73 0.34
CA HIS A 271 4.65 -11.77 1.27
C HIS A 271 4.24 -11.14 2.59
N ALA A 272 3.09 -11.53 3.13
CA ALA A 272 2.63 -11.11 4.44
C ALA A 272 2.05 -12.28 5.22
N GLY A 273 2.26 -12.26 6.54
CA GLY A 273 1.77 -13.28 7.44
C GLY A 273 1.50 -12.72 8.83
N THR A 274 0.90 -13.56 9.67
CA THR A 274 0.60 -13.22 11.06
C THR A 274 0.96 -14.38 11.97
N PHE A 275 1.52 -14.08 13.13
CA PHE A 275 1.64 -15.03 14.24
C PHE A 275 0.55 -14.70 15.28
N GLY A 276 -0.49 -15.52 15.30
CA GLY A 276 -1.70 -15.24 16.08
C GLY A 276 -2.44 -13.99 15.59
N GLU A 277 -3.19 -13.36 16.49
CA GLU A 277 -4.04 -12.19 16.18
C GLU A 277 -3.32 -10.85 16.42
N ARG A 278 -2.15 -10.87 17.06
CA ARG A 278 -1.47 -9.66 17.53
C ARG A 278 -0.22 -9.28 16.77
N PHE A 279 0.46 -10.23 16.12
CA PHE A 279 1.70 -9.95 15.40
C PHE A 279 1.51 -10.21 13.90
N GLY A 280 1.79 -9.20 13.08
CA GLY A 280 1.80 -9.27 11.62
C GLY A 280 3.16 -8.87 11.08
N TYR A 281 3.57 -9.49 9.98
CA TYR A 281 4.78 -9.13 9.25
C TYR A 281 4.51 -9.07 7.76
N LYS A 282 5.30 -8.25 7.07
CA LYS A 282 5.20 -8.03 5.63
C LYS A 282 6.56 -7.73 5.03
N LEU A 283 6.84 -8.34 3.89
CA LEU A 283 8.03 -8.11 3.07
C LEU A 283 7.57 -7.91 1.63
N SER A 284 8.11 -6.90 0.97
CA SER A 284 7.88 -6.66 -0.46
C SER A 284 9.17 -6.25 -1.14
N GLY A 285 9.30 -6.59 -2.43
CA GLY A 285 10.42 -6.17 -3.22
C GLY A 285 10.13 -6.26 -4.71
N GLN A 286 10.83 -5.44 -5.48
CA GLN A 286 10.73 -5.41 -6.93
C GLN A 286 12.09 -5.13 -7.54
N ILE A 287 12.39 -5.87 -8.61
CA ILE A 287 13.43 -5.55 -9.57
C ILE A 287 12.77 -5.18 -10.89
N MET A 288 13.29 -4.16 -11.55
CA MET A 288 12.82 -3.72 -12.86
C MET A 288 14.01 -3.29 -13.71
N ARG A 289 13.97 -3.70 -14.99
CA ARG A 289 14.83 -3.21 -16.05
C ARG A 289 13.99 -2.72 -17.22
N GLY A 290 14.52 -1.80 -18.01
CA GLY A 290 13.91 -1.32 -19.24
C GLY A 290 14.82 -0.31 -19.94
N GLU A 291 14.37 0.22 -21.07
CA GLU A 291 15.06 1.25 -21.86
C GLU A 291 14.13 2.46 -21.99
N ASP A 292 14.58 3.64 -21.57
CA ASP A 292 13.81 4.86 -21.63
C ASP A 292 13.67 5.40 -23.07
N TRP A 293 13.01 6.55 -23.22
CA TRP A 293 12.79 7.14 -24.53
C TRP A 293 14.07 7.69 -25.16
N ASN A 294 14.57 6.98 -26.18
CA ASN A 294 15.69 7.43 -27.00
C ASN A 294 15.47 8.85 -27.53
N PHE A 295 16.36 9.74 -27.12
CA PHE A 295 16.32 11.16 -27.45
C PHE A 295 17.74 11.72 -27.56
N THR A 296 18.04 12.42 -28.66
CA THR A 296 19.31 13.12 -28.82
C THR A 296 19.12 14.61 -28.58
N ASP A 297 19.64 15.11 -27.45
CA ASP A 297 19.70 16.54 -27.21
C ASP A 297 20.79 17.17 -28.09
N SER A 298 20.39 18.08 -28.98
CA SER A 298 21.31 18.73 -29.92
C SER A 298 22.41 19.56 -29.24
N VAL A 299 22.17 20.07 -28.04
CA VAL A 299 23.14 20.83 -27.26
C VAL A 299 24.14 19.89 -26.60
N GLU A 300 23.66 18.81 -25.98
CA GLU A 300 24.53 17.77 -25.42
C GLU A 300 25.46 17.18 -26.50
N ALA A 301 24.89 16.81 -27.65
CA ALA A 301 25.64 16.24 -28.77
C ALA A 301 26.69 17.22 -29.33
N ARG A 302 26.33 18.50 -29.51
CA ARG A 302 27.25 19.54 -30.01
C ARG A 302 28.39 19.81 -29.02
N LEU A 303 28.08 19.93 -27.72
CA LEU A 303 29.09 20.17 -26.69
C LEU A 303 30.05 18.98 -26.57
N ARG A 304 29.51 17.76 -26.57
CA ARG A 304 30.30 16.52 -26.53
C ARG A 304 31.25 16.45 -27.72
N LYS A 305 30.75 16.67 -28.94
CA LYS A 305 31.56 16.67 -30.16
C LYS A 305 32.67 17.71 -30.09
N SER A 306 32.35 18.96 -29.73
CA SER A 306 33.33 20.04 -29.63
C SER A 306 34.47 19.74 -28.65
N LEU A 307 34.17 19.10 -27.51
CA LEU A 307 35.18 18.75 -26.51
C LEU A 307 36.06 17.59 -26.98
N ILE A 308 35.48 16.58 -27.63
CA ILE A 308 36.24 15.47 -28.23
C ILE A 308 37.17 16.00 -29.33
N ASP A 309 36.66 16.86 -30.22
CA ASP A 309 37.46 17.49 -31.29
C ASP A 309 38.59 18.37 -30.70
N SER A 310 38.43 18.86 -29.46
CA SER A 310 39.45 19.61 -28.71
C SER A 310 40.41 18.72 -27.90
N GLY A 311 40.33 17.40 -28.04
CA GLY A 311 41.23 16.43 -27.39
C GLY A 311 40.72 15.80 -26.09
N ALA A 312 39.45 16.00 -25.71
CA ALA A 312 38.88 15.29 -24.57
C ALA A 312 38.71 13.79 -24.87
N ASN A 313 38.99 12.93 -23.88
CA ASN A 313 38.79 11.49 -24.00
C ASN A 313 37.28 11.16 -24.01
N ALA A 314 36.80 10.56 -25.11
CA ALA A 314 35.40 10.20 -25.29
C ALA A 314 34.88 9.22 -24.22
N ASP A 315 35.73 8.32 -23.71
CA ASP A 315 35.35 7.25 -22.78
C ASP A 315 35.13 7.75 -21.36
N THR A 316 35.76 8.86 -20.98
CA THR A 316 35.62 9.47 -19.65
C THR A 316 34.75 10.72 -19.65
N LEU A 317 34.49 11.31 -20.82
CA LEU A 317 33.65 12.49 -20.95
C LEU A 317 32.19 12.17 -20.58
N LYS A 318 31.69 12.84 -19.52
CA LYS A 318 30.31 12.71 -19.05
C LYS A 318 29.30 13.49 -19.89
N ILE A 319 29.69 14.63 -20.46
CA ILE A 319 28.78 15.48 -21.25
C ILE A 319 28.19 14.68 -22.42
N GLY A 320 26.85 14.65 -22.50
CA GLY A 320 26.09 13.92 -23.50
C GLY A 320 26.25 12.41 -23.49
N ARG A 321 26.84 11.82 -22.42
CA ARG A 321 26.92 10.37 -22.23
C ARG A 321 25.60 9.84 -21.65
N ARG A 322 24.54 10.00 -22.42
CA ARG A 322 23.19 9.58 -22.04
C ARG A 322 23.07 8.06 -22.14
N ASP A 323 22.64 7.46 -21.05
CA ASP A 323 22.29 6.05 -20.97
C ASP A 323 20.78 5.95 -20.75
N PHE A 324 20.11 5.25 -21.67
CA PHE A 324 18.66 5.04 -21.62
C PHE A 324 18.30 3.81 -20.80
N ASP A 325 19.25 2.98 -20.40
CA ASP A 325 18.96 1.86 -19.54
C ASP A 325 18.40 2.36 -18.21
N VAL A 326 17.28 1.77 -17.81
CA VAL A 326 16.61 2.00 -16.55
C VAL A 326 16.75 0.73 -15.72
N GLU A 327 17.36 0.86 -14.54
CA GLU A 327 17.45 -0.22 -13.56
C GLU A 327 16.94 0.26 -12.22
N ARG A 328 15.95 -0.44 -11.66
CA ARG A 328 15.33 -0.09 -10.38
C ARG A 328 15.20 -1.31 -9.49
N VAL A 329 15.67 -1.19 -8.26
CA VAL A 329 15.50 -2.19 -7.20
C VAL A 329 14.85 -1.53 -6.00
N THR A 330 13.79 -2.12 -5.48
CA THR A 330 13.08 -1.65 -4.30
C THR A 330 12.80 -2.78 -3.34
N GLY A 331 12.72 -2.47 -2.05
CA GLY A 331 12.36 -3.42 -1.02
C GLY A 331 11.82 -2.72 0.22
N GLU A 332 10.83 -3.33 0.87
CA GLU A 332 10.28 -2.88 2.14
C GLU A 332 10.05 -4.07 3.08
N ALA A 333 10.23 -3.80 4.37
CA ALA A 333 9.89 -4.68 5.47
C ALA A 333 9.04 -3.92 6.48
N ARG A 334 7.99 -4.57 6.98
CA ARG A 334 7.05 -4.00 7.96
C ARG A 334 6.62 -5.05 8.97
N ILE A 335 6.51 -4.63 10.23
CA ILE A 335 5.98 -5.40 11.34
C ILE A 335 4.88 -4.58 12.00
N ASP A 336 3.76 -5.23 12.28
CA ASP A 336 2.62 -4.65 12.96
C ASP A 336 2.36 -5.45 14.24
N TYR A 337 2.36 -4.78 15.39
CA TYR A 337 2.10 -5.38 16.68
C TYR A 337 0.91 -4.72 17.36
N ARG A 338 -0.20 -5.45 17.46
CA ARG A 338 -1.40 -5.05 18.21
C ARG A 338 -1.19 -5.40 19.69
N VAL A 339 -0.84 -4.39 20.49
CA VAL A 339 -0.62 -4.52 21.94
C VAL A 339 -1.94 -4.89 22.63
N SER A 340 -3.03 -4.24 22.22
CA SER A 340 -4.42 -4.45 22.66
C SER A 340 -5.38 -4.06 21.53
N ASP A 341 -6.69 -4.20 21.73
CA ASP A 341 -7.70 -3.86 20.72
C ASP A 341 -7.71 -2.37 20.33
N ASN A 342 -7.14 -1.52 21.19
CA ASN A 342 -7.05 -0.07 21.03
C ASN A 342 -5.61 0.45 20.97
N ALA A 343 -4.60 -0.42 20.88
CA ALA A 343 -3.21 0.01 20.81
C ALA A 343 -2.38 -0.85 19.86
N ASP A 344 -1.62 -0.19 18.99
CA ASP A 344 -0.71 -0.86 18.06
C ASP A 344 0.60 -0.09 17.88
N VAL A 345 1.62 -0.83 17.47
CA VAL A 345 2.93 -0.34 17.09
C VAL A 345 3.29 -0.93 15.74
N ILE A 346 3.71 -0.08 14.81
CA ILE A 346 4.14 -0.45 13.46
C ILE A 346 5.57 0.00 13.27
N LEU A 347 6.44 -0.92 12.86
CA LEU A 347 7.82 -0.64 12.49
C LEU A 347 7.97 -0.95 11.01
N SER A 348 8.56 -0.04 10.24
CA SER A 348 8.81 -0.24 8.81
C SER A 348 10.15 0.34 8.38
N THR A 349 10.74 -0.29 7.38
CA THR A 349 11.95 0.18 6.72
C THR A 349 11.92 -0.23 5.26
N GLY A 350 12.60 0.52 4.42
CA GLY A 350 12.65 0.22 3.00
C GLY A 350 13.73 0.99 2.28
N LEU A 351 13.99 0.55 1.06
CA LEU A 351 15.01 1.10 0.18
C LEU A 351 14.52 1.12 -1.26
N ALA A 352 14.93 2.14 -2.00
CA ALA A 352 14.86 2.20 -3.45
C ALA A 352 16.24 2.56 -3.98
N ARG A 353 16.72 1.84 -4.99
CA ARG A 353 17.95 2.11 -5.72
C ARG A 353 17.62 2.21 -7.20
N ALA A 354 17.91 3.35 -7.80
CA ALA A 354 18.01 3.50 -9.24
C ALA A 354 19.46 3.24 -9.66
N GLY A 355 19.72 2.06 -10.25
CA GLY A 355 21.04 1.72 -10.79
C GLY A 355 21.39 2.63 -11.97
N SER A 356 20.43 2.82 -12.86
CA SER A 356 20.43 3.85 -13.89
C SER A 356 19.01 4.38 -14.07
N ALA A 357 18.86 5.69 -14.24
CA ALA A 357 17.61 6.33 -14.67
C ALA A 357 17.90 7.73 -15.22
N LEU A 358 16.98 8.25 -16.05
CA LEU A 358 17.01 9.65 -16.47
C LEU A 358 16.00 10.45 -15.64
N GLU A 359 16.42 11.60 -15.14
CA GLU A 359 15.54 12.53 -14.42
C GLU A 359 15.66 13.94 -15.03
N MET A 360 14.55 14.49 -15.49
CA MET A 360 14.53 15.88 -15.95
C MET A 360 14.54 16.82 -14.75
N THR A 361 15.45 17.78 -14.71
CA THR A 361 15.54 18.77 -13.63
C THR A 361 15.45 20.20 -14.19
N GLY A 362 15.28 21.18 -13.30
CA GLY A 362 15.30 22.60 -13.68
C GLY A 362 16.62 23.10 -14.26
N ILE A 363 17.73 22.35 -14.08
CA ILE A 363 19.08 22.72 -14.54
C ILE A 363 19.59 21.81 -15.69
N GLY A 364 18.72 20.93 -16.22
CA GLY A 364 19.03 19.98 -17.29
C GLY A 364 18.68 18.54 -16.90
N THR A 365 18.79 17.60 -17.84
CA THR A 365 18.59 16.18 -17.50
C THR A 365 19.77 15.66 -16.69
N ALA A 366 19.46 14.98 -15.58
CA ALA A 366 20.40 14.22 -14.80
C ALA A 366 20.42 12.75 -15.25
N GLN A 367 21.62 12.18 -15.37
CA GLN A 367 21.81 10.74 -15.42
C GLN A 367 21.95 10.26 -13.97
N ALA A 368 20.90 9.65 -13.42
CA ALA A 368 20.96 9.03 -12.10
C ALA A 368 21.76 7.74 -12.19
N ILE A 369 22.78 7.59 -11.34
CA ILE A 369 23.61 6.40 -11.27
C ILE A 369 23.75 5.99 -9.81
N ASP A 370 23.23 4.81 -9.50
CA ASP A 370 23.21 4.26 -8.14
C ASP A 370 22.61 5.19 -7.08
N TRP A 371 21.59 5.96 -7.47
CA TRP A 371 20.87 6.83 -6.53
C TRP A 371 20.02 5.97 -5.59
N GLN A 372 20.32 6.05 -4.31
CA GLN A 372 19.63 5.33 -3.25
C GLN A 372 18.77 6.25 -2.38
N TYR A 373 17.59 5.76 -2.02
CA TYR A 373 16.70 6.32 -1.02
C TYR A 373 16.40 5.26 0.01
N ASN A 374 16.50 5.59 1.30
CA ASN A 374 16.17 4.67 2.39
C ASN A 374 15.23 5.34 3.39
N PHE A 375 14.43 4.54 4.07
CA PHE A 375 13.65 5.02 5.19
C PHE A 375 13.61 4.06 6.37
N TYR A 376 13.38 4.63 7.55
CA TYR A 376 13.15 3.94 8.81
C TYR A 376 12.01 4.65 9.52
N GLN A 377 10.99 3.93 9.97
CA GLN A 377 9.81 4.51 10.58
C GLN A 377 9.31 3.65 11.74
N ALA A 378 8.90 4.31 12.81
CA ALA A 378 8.13 3.75 13.89
C ALA A 378 6.85 4.57 14.05
N ARG A 379 5.72 3.90 14.18
CA ARG A 379 4.41 4.52 14.45
C ARG A 379 3.74 3.78 15.59
N ALA A 380 3.05 4.49 16.45
CA ALA A 380 2.27 3.92 17.52
C ALA A 380 0.92 4.61 17.62
N ARG A 381 -0.11 3.82 17.93
CA ARG A 381 -1.46 4.29 18.20
C ARG A 381 -1.93 3.77 19.54
N TRP A 382 -2.63 4.61 20.28
CA TRP A 382 -3.32 4.23 21.50
C TRP A 382 -4.59 5.04 21.66
N ASN A 383 -5.75 4.40 21.52
CA ASN A 383 -7.04 5.07 21.39
C ASN A 383 -6.98 6.14 20.28
N ARG A 384 -7.07 7.41 20.68
CA ARG A 384 -7.02 8.59 19.80
C ARG A 384 -5.65 9.28 19.81
N LEU A 385 -4.65 8.71 20.47
CA LEU A 385 -3.25 9.13 20.42
C LEU A 385 -2.56 8.46 19.22
N PHE A 386 -1.90 9.25 18.40
CA PHE A 386 -1.02 8.81 17.32
C PHE A 386 0.36 9.45 17.52
N VAL A 387 1.40 8.65 17.45
CA VAL A 387 2.79 9.12 17.50
C VAL A 387 3.56 8.43 16.38
N GLN A 388 4.42 9.17 15.69
CA GLN A 388 5.37 8.57 14.76
C GLN A 388 6.72 9.28 14.79
N GLY A 389 7.75 8.53 14.43
CA GLY A 389 9.07 9.05 14.12
C GLY A 389 9.60 8.37 12.87
N PHE A 390 10.24 9.12 11.98
CA PHE A 390 10.89 8.55 10.82
C PHE A 390 12.17 9.28 10.41
N LEU A 391 13.05 8.55 9.73
CA LEU A 391 14.26 9.02 9.09
C LEU A 391 14.21 8.62 7.62
N ASN A 392 14.31 9.58 6.72
CA ASN A 392 14.56 9.32 5.30
C ASN A 392 15.99 9.77 4.96
N THR A 393 16.68 9.00 4.14
CA THR A 393 18.02 9.34 3.63
C THR A 393 18.05 9.22 2.11
N SER A 394 18.89 10.04 1.49
CA SER A 394 19.19 10.01 0.06
C SER A 394 20.70 9.97 -0.15
N ASN A 395 21.13 9.25 -1.17
CA ASN A 395 22.50 9.24 -1.66
C ASN A 395 22.47 9.18 -3.19
N SER A 396 22.81 10.28 -3.85
CA SER A 396 22.77 10.39 -5.32
C SER A 396 23.81 9.55 -6.06
N GLY A 397 24.74 8.86 -5.39
CA GLY A 397 25.73 8.03 -6.07
C GLY A 397 26.62 8.83 -7.03
N ASP A 398 26.80 8.32 -8.25
CA ASP A 398 27.65 8.93 -9.29
C ASP A 398 26.87 9.83 -10.27
N THR A 399 25.65 10.22 -9.88
CA THR A 399 24.73 11.05 -10.66
C THR A 399 25.38 12.35 -11.15
N TYR A 400 25.04 12.78 -12.37
CA TYR A 400 25.56 14.00 -12.97
C TYR A 400 24.59 14.63 -13.98
N ILE A 401 24.78 15.91 -14.27
CA ILE A 401 24.00 16.63 -15.29
C ILE A 401 24.58 16.34 -16.68
N LEU A 402 23.75 15.83 -17.60
CA LEU A 402 24.19 15.43 -18.95
C LEU A 402 24.70 16.60 -19.78
N ARG A 403 24.19 17.81 -19.55
CA ARG A 403 24.56 19.00 -20.32
C ARG A 403 25.92 19.60 -19.92
N THR A 404 26.34 19.42 -18.68
CA THR A 404 27.56 20.05 -18.12
C THR A 404 28.59 19.02 -17.66
N GLY A 405 28.21 17.77 -17.47
CA GLY A 405 29.03 16.72 -16.87
C GLY A 405 29.30 16.91 -15.37
N GLN A 406 28.73 17.96 -14.77
CA GLN A 406 28.94 18.25 -13.35
C GLN A 406 28.24 17.21 -12.48
N PRO A 407 28.91 16.70 -11.43
CA PRO A 407 28.30 15.76 -10.50
C PRO A 407 27.16 16.41 -9.72
N ILE A 408 26.12 15.64 -9.43
CA ILE A 408 25.08 15.96 -8.45
C ILE A 408 25.36 15.11 -7.22
N ARG A 409 25.68 15.78 -6.11
CA ARG A 409 25.88 15.13 -4.82
C ARG A 409 24.69 15.50 -3.94
N ASP A 410 24.01 14.50 -3.41
CA ASP A 410 22.98 14.63 -2.41
C ASP A 410 23.09 13.44 -1.45
N LYS A 411 23.62 13.67 -0.25
CA LYS A 411 23.73 12.73 0.87
C LYS A 411 22.82 13.14 2.02
N SER A 412 21.66 13.71 1.67
CA SER A 412 20.78 14.36 2.62
C SER A 412 20.01 13.38 3.49
N ARG A 413 19.55 13.89 4.64
CA ARG A 413 18.62 13.19 5.50
C ARG A 413 17.55 14.12 6.04
N VAL A 414 16.37 13.57 6.33
CA VAL A 414 15.32 14.27 7.07
C VAL A 414 14.83 13.38 8.20
N SER A 415 14.79 13.93 9.41
CA SER A 415 14.23 13.28 10.60
C SER A 415 12.97 14.02 11.02
N VAL A 416 11.90 13.27 11.27
CA VAL A 416 10.61 13.82 11.66
C VAL A 416 10.09 13.09 12.88
N GLY A 417 9.61 13.84 13.86
CA GLY A 417 8.81 13.34 14.99
C GLY A 417 7.46 14.03 14.99
N GLN A 418 6.39 13.28 15.20
CA GLN A 418 5.03 13.81 15.15
C GLN A 418 4.17 13.14 16.23
N ALA A 419 3.37 13.93 16.91
CA ALA A 419 2.42 13.46 17.90
C ALA A 419 1.07 14.16 17.69
N GLN A 420 0.00 13.41 17.84
CA GLN A 420 -1.36 13.91 17.80
C GLN A 420 -2.25 13.20 18.79
N HIS A 421 -3.16 13.96 19.38
CA HIS A 421 -4.28 13.41 20.10
C HIS A 421 -5.61 13.98 19.59
N GLY A 422 -6.62 13.12 19.49
CA GLY A 422 -8.00 13.53 19.25
C GLY A 422 -8.86 13.34 20.50
N PHE A 423 -9.88 14.16 20.69
CA PHE A 423 -10.90 13.97 21.73
C PHE A 423 -12.24 14.55 21.30
N ASP A 424 -13.32 14.06 21.89
CA ASP A 424 -14.68 14.52 21.60
C ASP A 424 -15.23 15.30 22.80
N ILE A 425 -16.00 16.37 22.54
CA ILE A 425 -16.79 17.08 23.56
C ILE A 425 -18.27 16.82 23.27
N GLY A 426 -18.88 15.91 24.02
CA GLY A 426 -20.24 15.45 23.75
C GLY A 426 -20.34 14.70 22.43
N THR A 427 -21.48 14.80 21.74
CA THR A 427 -21.76 14.04 20.50
C THR A 427 -21.66 14.87 19.22
N ARG A 428 -21.38 16.18 19.36
CA ARG A 428 -21.41 17.14 18.24
C ARG A 428 -20.07 17.81 17.95
N GLN A 429 -19.05 17.57 18.76
CA GLN A 429 -17.77 18.26 18.64
C GLN A 429 -16.62 17.24 18.73
N SER A 430 -15.78 17.20 17.70
CA SER A 430 -14.54 16.42 17.67
C SER A 430 -13.38 17.39 17.49
N PHE A 431 -12.32 17.18 18.25
CA PHE A 431 -11.09 17.95 18.19
C PHE A 431 -9.91 17.04 17.91
N ILE A 432 -8.97 17.59 17.17
CA ILE A 432 -7.68 17.01 16.81
C ILE A 432 -6.63 18.08 17.04
N TYR A 433 -5.59 17.78 17.80
CA TYR A 433 -4.43 18.67 17.90
C TYR A 433 -3.14 17.87 17.84
N GLY A 434 -2.07 18.51 17.39
CA GLY A 434 -0.77 17.87 17.41
C GLY A 434 0.38 18.81 17.15
N ILE A 435 1.56 18.20 17.21
CA ILE A 435 2.85 18.84 17.03
C ILE A 435 3.69 17.97 16.10
N ASP A 436 4.50 18.62 15.28
CA ASP A 436 5.52 17.97 14.48
C ASP A 436 6.83 18.76 14.54
N LEU A 437 7.92 18.00 14.49
CA LEU A 437 9.29 18.46 14.54
C LEU A 437 9.99 17.85 13.35
N GLN A 438 10.56 18.67 12.48
CA GLN A 438 11.29 18.25 11.30
C GLN A 438 12.68 18.86 11.30
N ARG A 439 13.69 18.03 11.03
CA ARG A 439 15.07 18.46 10.79
C ARG A 439 15.54 17.89 9.45
N THR A 440 15.83 18.77 8.51
CA THR A 440 16.45 18.42 7.22
C THR A 440 17.91 18.82 7.26
N GLU A 441 18.79 17.87 6.96
CA GLU A 441 20.23 18.10 6.83
C GLU A 441 20.63 17.85 5.37
N PRO A 442 20.65 18.90 4.55
CA PRO A 442 21.21 18.79 3.21
C PRO A 442 22.71 18.58 3.29
N ARG A 443 23.23 17.64 2.48
CA ARG A 443 24.66 17.38 2.32
C ARG A 443 24.94 17.18 0.85
N THR A 444 25.21 18.26 0.15
CA THR A 444 25.25 18.35 -1.31
C THR A 444 26.63 18.68 -1.87
N ASP A 445 27.65 18.81 -1.01
CA ASP A 445 29.06 19.04 -1.38
C ASP A 445 29.22 20.22 -2.39
N SER A 446 28.45 21.30 -2.20
CA SER A 446 28.38 22.50 -3.04
C SER A 446 27.90 22.29 -4.48
N THR A 447 27.38 21.10 -4.80
CA THR A 447 26.86 20.80 -6.14
C THR A 447 25.43 21.28 -6.34
N ILE A 448 24.66 21.45 -5.25
CA ILE A 448 23.26 21.92 -5.28
C ILE A 448 23.11 23.23 -4.48
N ASN A 449 23.48 23.26 -3.20
CA ASN A 449 23.23 24.40 -2.30
C ASN A 449 24.35 25.47 -2.28
N GLY A 450 25.49 25.20 -2.93
CA GLY A 450 26.55 26.19 -3.13
C GLY A 450 27.37 26.52 -1.87
N ARG A 451 27.65 27.82 -1.64
CA ARG A 451 28.67 28.29 -0.67
C ARG A 451 28.30 28.13 0.82
N ASN A 452 27.03 27.88 1.16
CA ASN A 452 26.55 27.83 2.55
C ASN A 452 26.36 26.40 3.08
N GLU A 453 26.99 25.39 2.47
CA GLU A 453 26.88 23.95 2.79
C GLU A 453 27.21 23.55 4.25
N THR A 454 27.83 24.46 5.01
CA THR A 454 28.19 24.22 6.43
C THR A 454 27.17 24.79 7.41
N ASP A 455 26.18 25.53 6.92
CA ASP A 455 25.10 26.15 7.68
C ASP A 455 23.81 26.18 6.86
N ASP A 456 23.33 24.98 6.49
CA ASP A 456 22.14 24.77 5.67
C ASP A 456 21.14 23.76 6.29
N ASP A 457 21.36 23.39 7.55
CA ASP A 457 20.42 22.57 8.33
C ASP A 457 19.11 23.35 8.54
N ILE A 458 17.98 22.76 8.15
CA ILE A 458 16.65 23.37 8.27
C ILE A 458 15.90 22.67 9.41
N ASN A 459 15.45 23.47 10.40
CA ASN A 459 14.58 22.99 11.47
C ASN A 459 13.20 23.64 11.33
N GLU A 460 12.15 22.81 11.30
CA GLU A 460 10.76 23.21 11.26
C GLU A 460 10.05 22.62 12.49
N ILE A 461 9.26 23.45 13.17
CA ILE A 461 8.42 23.04 14.29
C ILE A 461 7.03 23.56 13.98
N GLY A 462 6.05 22.67 13.99
CA GLY A 462 4.67 23.01 13.70
C GLY A 462 3.72 22.54 14.77
N GLY A 463 2.71 23.35 15.06
CA GLY A 463 1.58 22.99 15.92
C GLY A 463 0.27 23.21 15.17
N TYR A 464 -0.69 22.32 15.31
CA TYR A 464 -1.98 22.47 14.64
C TYR A 464 -3.15 21.99 15.49
N LEU A 465 -4.32 22.53 15.16
CA LEU A 465 -5.61 22.23 15.74
C LEU A 465 -6.63 22.13 14.61
N HIS A 466 -7.47 21.11 14.68
CA HIS A 466 -8.61 20.89 13.81
C HIS A 466 -9.83 20.59 14.67
N SER A 467 -10.98 21.15 14.30
CA SER A 467 -12.26 20.86 14.95
C SER A 467 -13.34 20.60 13.91
N GLU A 468 -14.15 19.59 14.20
CA GLU A 468 -15.38 19.29 13.48
C GLU A 468 -16.57 19.53 14.42
N THR A 469 -17.50 20.37 13.97
CA THR A 469 -18.73 20.69 14.68
C THR A 469 -19.95 20.26 13.86
N LYS A 470 -20.74 19.34 14.40
CA LYS A 470 -22.05 18.98 13.85
C LYS A 470 -23.10 20.02 14.25
N LEU A 471 -23.34 20.99 13.37
CA LEU A 471 -24.31 22.06 13.60
C LEU A 471 -25.75 21.54 13.47
N SER A 472 -26.00 20.65 12.51
CA SER A 472 -27.30 20.01 12.29
C SER A 472 -27.15 18.66 11.58
N ARG A 473 -28.26 18.00 11.20
CA ARG A 473 -28.22 16.78 10.37
C ARG A 473 -27.72 17.01 8.93
N LEU A 474 -27.64 18.26 8.49
CA LEU A 474 -27.29 18.64 7.12
C LEU A 474 -26.05 19.54 7.04
N PHE A 475 -25.51 19.97 8.19
CA PHE A 475 -24.46 20.97 8.23
C PHE A 475 -23.42 20.62 9.28
N ASP A 476 -22.19 20.48 8.81
CA ASP A 476 -20.99 20.35 9.62
C ASP A 476 -20.08 21.56 9.37
N LEU A 477 -19.41 22.03 10.42
CA LEU A 477 -18.44 23.13 10.37
C LEU A 477 -17.06 22.57 10.71
N PHE A 478 -16.11 22.80 9.80
CA PHE A 478 -14.71 22.44 9.99
C PHE A 478 -13.88 23.71 10.19
N LEU A 479 -13.06 23.72 11.23
CA LEU A 479 -12.08 24.79 11.48
C LEU A 479 -10.71 24.15 11.66
N SER A 480 -9.70 24.72 11.00
CA SER A 480 -8.33 24.23 11.11
C SER A 480 -7.35 25.38 11.18
N ALA A 481 -6.36 25.27 12.05
CA ALA A 481 -5.28 26.24 12.18
C ALA A 481 -3.96 25.51 12.38
N ARG A 482 -2.88 26.10 11.88
CA ARG A 482 -1.51 25.63 12.04
C ARG A 482 -0.57 26.83 12.18
N VAL A 483 0.43 26.70 13.04
CA VAL A 483 1.53 27.66 13.22
C VAL A 483 2.84 26.95 12.96
#